data_AF-A0A3P7NEM6-F1
#
_entry.id   AF-A0A3P7NEM6-F1
#
_cell.length_a   1.000
_cell.length_b   1.000
_cell.length_c   1.000
_cell.angle_alpha   90.00
_cell.angle_beta   90.00
_cell.angle_gamma   90.00
#
_symmetry.space_group_name_H-M   'P 1'
#
loop_
_entity.id
_entity.type
_entity.pdbx_description
1 polymer ?
#
loop_
_entity_poly.entity_id
_entity_poly.type
_entity_poly.pdbx_seq_one_letter_code
_entity_poly.pdbx_strand_id
1 'polypeptide(L)'
;MLTMNPSKRITAAEALKHQWIFQPERVASMMHRQETVECLKKFNAKRKLKGAILTTMIVTRNFSCKFRQQSHIPVELIVGTITAS
;
A
#
# COMPACT_ATOMS: atom_id res chain seq x y z
N MET A 1 18.35 -14.91 -2.63
CA MET A 1 17.35 -13.93 -2.14
C MET A 1 16.01 -14.61 -1.81
N LEU A 2 15.45 -15.39 -2.74
CA LEU A 2 14.19 -16.14 -2.54
C LEU A 2 14.42 -17.56 -1.97
N THR A 3 15.43 -17.72 -1.09
CA THR A 3 15.70 -19.01 -0.43
C THR A 3 14.68 -19.21 0.70
N MET A 4 13.99 -20.36 0.70
CA MET A 4 12.94 -20.68 1.68
C MET A 4 13.47 -20.65 3.10
N ASN A 5 14.55 -21.40 3.38
CA ASN A 5 15.18 -21.40 4.68
C ASN A 5 15.86 -20.04 4.93
N PRO A 6 15.46 -19.28 5.97
CA PRO A 6 16.00 -17.95 6.25
C PRO A 6 17.47 -18.01 6.68
N SER A 7 17.88 -19.04 7.42
CA SER A 7 19.26 -19.20 7.91
C SER A 7 20.27 -19.45 6.78
N LYS A 8 19.80 -19.88 5.61
CA LYS A 8 20.63 -20.10 4.41
C LYS A 8 20.42 -19.01 3.35
N ARG A 9 19.61 -17.99 3.64
CA ARG A 9 19.31 -16.91 2.69
C ARG A 9 20.45 -15.89 2.70
N ILE A 10 20.87 -15.50 1.49
CA ILE A 10 21.87 -14.44 1.30
C ILE A 10 21.52 -13.18 2.09
N THR A 11 22.51 -12.64 2.79
CA THR A 11 22.41 -11.36 3.52
C THR A 11 22.58 -10.17 2.58
N ALA A 12 22.21 -8.97 3.04
CA ALA A 12 22.39 -7.75 2.23
C ALA A 12 23.87 -7.49 1.89
N ALA A 13 24.78 -7.68 2.85
CA ALA A 13 26.21 -7.48 2.64
C ALA A 13 26.81 -8.47 1.63
N GLU A 14 26.35 -9.71 1.61
CA GLU A 14 26.75 -10.71 0.61
C GLU A 14 26.17 -10.40 -0.77
N ALA A 15 24.92 -9.94 -0.84
CA ALA A 15 24.29 -9.58 -2.10
C ALA A 15 25.04 -8.43 -2.81
N LEU A 16 25.49 -7.41 -2.06
CA LEU A 16 26.28 -6.31 -2.61
C LEU A 16 27.63 -6.75 -3.21
N LYS A 17 28.19 -7.86 -2.74
CA LYS A 17 29.43 -8.44 -3.27
C LYS A 17 29.20 -9.33 -4.50
N HIS A 18 27.95 -9.65 -4.84
CA HIS A 18 27.62 -10.48 -5.99
C HIS A 18 27.98 -9.76 -7.29
N GLN A 19 28.58 -10.47 -8.25
CA GLN A 19 29.15 -9.85 -9.47
C GLN A 19 28.13 -9.05 -10.28
N TRP A 20 26.88 -9.53 -10.34
CA TRP A 20 25.80 -8.81 -11.02
C TRP A 20 25.50 -7.41 -10.42
N ILE A 21 25.79 -7.20 -9.13
CA ILE A 21 25.61 -5.91 -8.43
C ILE A 21 26.92 -5.12 -8.35
N PHE A 22 28.04 -5.78 -8.03
CA PHE A 22 29.33 -5.12 -7.86
C PHE A 22 29.98 -4.67 -9.19
N GLN A 23 29.79 -5.45 -10.27
CA GLN A 23 30.36 -5.17 -11.59
C GLN A 23 29.29 -5.37 -12.69
N PRO A 24 28.20 -4.57 -12.67
CA PRO A 24 27.09 -4.74 -13.60
C PRO A 24 27.53 -4.52 -15.05
N GLU A 25 28.45 -3.58 -15.32
CA GLU A 25 28.94 -3.28 -16.68
C GLU A 25 29.53 -4.50 -17.42
N ARG A 26 30.07 -5.48 -16.67
CA ARG A 26 30.67 -6.69 -17.26
C ARG A 26 29.68 -7.84 -17.39
N VAL A 27 28.67 -7.90 -16.54
CA VAL A 27 27.86 -9.12 -16.32
C VAL A 27 26.38 -8.89 -16.63
N ALA A 28 25.89 -7.67 -16.51
CA ALA A 28 24.51 -7.33 -16.86
C ALA A 28 24.38 -7.17 -18.38
N SER A 29 23.33 -7.77 -18.94
CA SER A 29 23.03 -7.64 -20.37
C SER A 29 22.48 -6.25 -20.70
N MET A 30 23.02 -5.65 -21.76
CA MET A 30 22.58 -4.35 -22.32
C MET A 30 21.39 -4.48 -23.30
N MET A 31 20.82 -5.68 -23.44
CA MET A 31 19.69 -5.89 -24.35
C MET A 31 18.45 -5.15 -23.86
N HIS A 32 17.80 -4.44 -24.79
CA HIS A 32 16.48 -3.86 -24.53
C HIS A 32 15.44 -4.97 -24.40
N ARG A 33 14.78 -5.05 -23.23
CA ARG A 33 13.80 -6.10 -22.91
C ARG A 33 12.38 -5.60 -23.07
N GLN A 34 11.91 -5.53 -24.31
CA GLN A 34 10.60 -4.94 -24.66
C GLN A 34 9.41 -5.65 -23.96
N GLU A 35 9.38 -6.98 -23.95
CA GLU A 35 8.32 -7.75 -23.27
C GLU A 35 8.24 -7.43 -21.77
N THR A 36 9.39 -7.19 -21.13
CA THR A 36 9.45 -6.79 -19.71
C THR A 36 8.81 -5.43 -19.50
N VAL A 37 9.05 -4.47 -20.39
CA VAL A 37 8.44 -3.13 -20.33
C VAL A 37 6.91 -3.23 -20.42
N GLU A 38 6.39 -4.05 -21.31
CA GLU A 38 4.95 -4.24 -21.49
C GLU A 38 4.30 -4.91 -20.28
N CYS A 39 4.93 -5.96 -19.75
CA CYS A 39 4.48 -6.60 -18.52
C CYS A 39 4.49 -5.62 -17.33
N LEU A 40 5.52 -4.78 -17.22
CA LEU A 40 5.64 -3.79 -16.15
C LEU A 40 4.58 -2.69 -16.23
N LYS A 41 4.18 -2.28 -17.44
CA LYS A 41 3.06 -1.35 -17.65
C LYS A 41 1.75 -1.94 -17.10
N LYS A 42 1.43 -3.19 -17.46
CA LYS A 42 0.23 -3.91 -16.97
C LYS A 42 0.26 -4.08 -15.44
N PHE A 43 1.40 -4.48 -14.88
CA PHE A 43 1.59 -4.62 -13.44
C PHE A 43 1.35 -3.30 -12.69
N ASN A 44 1.93 -2.20 -13.17
CA ASN A 44 1.79 -0.90 -12.54
C ASN A 44 0.36 -0.37 -12.63
N ALA A 45 -0.34 -0.57 -13.75
CA ALA A 45 -1.75 -0.21 -13.86
C ALA A 45 -2.59 -0.97 -12.82
N LYS A 46 -2.39 -2.28 -12.68
CA LYS A 46 -3.07 -3.11 -11.66
C LYS A 46 -2.76 -2.64 -10.24
N ARG A 47 -1.50 -2.31 -9.95
CA ARG A 47 -1.06 -1.80 -8.64
C ARG A 47 -1.72 -0.45 -8.31
N LYS A 48 -1.76 0.48 -9.27
CA LYS A 48 -2.41 1.80 -9.11
C LYS A 48 -3.91 1.67 -8.85
N LEU A 49 -4.59 0.80 -9.61
CA LEU A 49 -6.02 0.55 -9.41
C LEU A 49 -6.33 0.03 -8.01
N LYS A 50 -5.57 -0.97 -7.53
CA LYS A 50 -5.72 -1.51 -6.16
C LYS A 50 -5.53 -0.41 -5.10
N GLY A 51 -4.54 0.45 -5.26
CA GLY A 51 -4.29 1.57 -4.34
C GLY A 51 -5.40 2.62 -4.34
N ALA A 52 -5.95 2.94 -5.51
CA ALA A 52 -7.08 3.86 -5.64
C ALA A 52 -8.33 3.33 -4.92
N ILE A 53 -8.68 2.05 -5.14
CA ILE A 53 -9.82 1.40 -4.48
C ILE A 53 -9.65 1.43 -2.95
N LEU A 54 -8.48 1.06 -2.44
CA LEU A 54 -8.22 1.06 -1.00
C LEU A 54 -8.36 2.48 -0.40
N THR A 55 -7.88 3.50 -1.12
CA THR A 55 -8.02 4.90 -0.71
C THR A 55 -9.49 5.28 -0.63
N THR A 56 -10.29 4.94 -1.65
CA THR A 56 -11.75 5.15 -1.64
C THR A 56 -12.40 4.43 -0.46
N MET A 57 -12.03 3.18 -0.17
CA MET A 57 -12.58 2.44 0.98
C MET A 57 -12.28 3.15 2.30
N ILE A 58 -11.05 3.63 2.50
CA ILE A 58 -10.66 4.35 3.73
C ILE A 58 -11.44 5.66 3.84
N VAL A 59 -11.53 6.42 2.75
CA VAL A 59 -12.26 7.69 2.70
C VAL A 59 -13.74 7.47 3.04
N THR A 60 -14.40 6.51 2.39
CA THR A 60 -15.80 6.16 2.67
C THR A 60 -16.00 5.75 4.13
N ARG A 61 -15.12 4.92 4.70
CA ARG A 61 -15.21 4.53 6.11
C ARG A 61 -15.07 5.74 7.05
N ASN A 62 -14.13 6.63 6.78
CA ASN A 62 -13.92 7.83 7.58
C ASN A 62 -15.15 8.77 7.53
N PHE A 63 -15.78 8.94 6.36
CA PHE A 63 -17.02 9.69 6.25
C PHE A 63 -18.16 9.03 7.03
N SER A 64 -18.37 7.72 6.88
CA SER A 64 -19.44 7.01 7.60
C SER A 64 -19.28 7.04 9.13
N CYS A 65 -18.05 7.01 9.65
CA CYS A 65 -17.79 7.13 11.09
C CYS A 65 -18.09 8.53 11.63
N LYS A 66 -17.81 9.59 10.86
CA LYS A 66 -18.15 10.97 11.24
C LYS A 66 -19.66 11.16 11.37
N PHE A 67 -20.45 10.63 10.43
CA PHE A 67 -21.92 10.69 10.52
C PHE A 67 -22.49 9.95 11.74
N ARG A 68 -21.88 8.81 12.13
CA ARG A 68 -22.33 8.05 13.32
C ARG A 68 -22.06 8.78 14.64
N GLN A 69 -21.02 9.61 14.72
CA GLN A 69 -20.74 10.41 15.92
C GLN A 69 -21.70 11.61 16.06
N GLN A 70 -22.17 12.18 14.94
CA GLN A 70 -23.14 13.28 14.96
C GLN A 70 -24.55 12.82 15.41
N SER A 71 -24.89 11.54 15.24
CA SER A 71 -26.20 10.99 15.61
C SER A 71 -26.37 10.67 17.10
N HIS A 72 -25.35 10.86 17.94
CA HIS A 72 -25.47 10.69 19.40
C HIS A 72 -25.71 12.06 20.06
N ILE A 73 -26.87 12.65 19.83
CA ILE A 73 -27.34 13.80 20.62
C ILE A 73 -27.66 13.25 22.02
N PRO A 74 -27.03 13.72 23.11
CA PRO A 74 -27.40 13.30 24.45
C PRO A 74 -28.86 13.72 24.72
N VAL A 75 -29.71 12.74 25.06
CA VAL A 75 -31.13 12.94 25.39
C VAL A 75 -31.37 13.97 26.52
N GLU A 76 -30.34 14.31 27.30
CA GLU A 76 -30.41 15.35 28.32
C GLU A 76 -30.73 16.75 27.76
N LEU A 77 -30.38 17.05 26.50
CA LEU A 77 -30.68 18.35 25.89
C LEU A 77 -32.16 18.50 25.50
N ILE A 78 -32.92 17.40 25.37
CA ILE A 78 -34.34 17.43 24.99
C ILE A 78 -35.25 17.60 26.22
N VAL A 79 -34.84 17.11 27.39
CA VAL A 79 -35.66 17.19 28.62
C VAL A 79 -35.61 18.58 29.24
N GLY A 80 -34.48 19.30 29.11
CA GLY A 80 -34.30 20.65 29.69
C GLY A 80 -35.12 21.77 29.03
N THR A 81 -35.69 21.55 27.85
CA THR A 81 -36.50 22.55 27.14
C THR A 81 -37.99 22.49 27.47
N ILE A 82 -38.49 21.38 28.03
CA ILE A 82 -39.92 21.18 28.30
C ILE A 82 -40.33 21.74 29.68
N THR A 83 -39.39 21.88 30.62
CA THR A 83 -39.69 22.37 31.99
C THR A 83 -39.60 23.88 32.16
N ALA A 84 -39.37 24.65 31.09
CA ALA A 84 -39.23 26.12 31.13
C ALA A 84 -40.38 26.88 30.45
N SER A 85 -41.59 26.30 30.38
CA SER A 85 -42.82 26.99 29.93
C SER A 85 -43.86 27.09 31.04
#